data_AF-M4WUK5-F1
#
_entry.id   AF-M4WUK5-F1
#
_cell.length_a   1.000
_cell.length_b   1.000
_cell.length_c   1.000
_cell.angle_alpha   90.00
_cell.angle_beta   90.00
_cell.angle_gamma   90.00
#
_symmetry.space_group_name_H-M   'P 1'
#
loop_
_entity.id
_entity.type
_entity.pdbx_description
1 polymer ?
#
loop_
_entity_poly.entity_id
_entity_poly.type
_entity_poly.pdbx_seq_one_letter_code
_entity_poly.pdbx_strand_id
1 'polypeptide(L)'
;MNKLPQITLAFWVMKICATTLGETAGDLLSMTLDVGYAISSLILISVFLVTLVGQLASKRYVPWLYWLVILSTSTAGTTMSDFMDRTLELGYATGSAILVSILVAIFALWRFSGTSLSVDNIRSFKGEMFYWIAILFSNTLGTALGDFLADDSGLGFAGGALLIGSLIAVVVMLHYFTKLSSVLLFWVAFVLTRPFGATLGDMLTKSHEKGGLDFGTIGSSAILAGILVALVVVVSVRQKREEQDGAAVLSS
;
A
#
# COMPACT_ATOMS: atom_id res chain seq x y z
N MET A 1 11.89 -18.66 9.42
CA MET A 1 11.63 -18.61 7.97
C MET A 1 10.92 -17.31 7.69
N ASN A 2 11.38 -16.53 6.71
CA ASN A 2 10.74 -15.24 6.39
C ASN A 2 9.35 -15.47 5.79
N LYS A 3 8.38 -14.66 6.22
CA LYS A 3 7.00 -14.64 5.69
C LYS A 3 6.74 -13.48 4.72
N LEU A 4 7.80 -12.78 4.30
CA LEU A 4 7.74 -11.52 3.58
C LEU A 4 8.57 -11.62 2.29
N PRO A 5 8.16 -10.95 1.20
CA PRO A 5 8.87 -10.98 -0.08
C PRO A 5 10.26 -10.38 0.04
N GLN A 6 11.17 -10.82 -0.84
CA GLN A 6 12.42 -10.11 -1.08
C GLN A 6 12.15 -8.74 -1.72
N ILE A 7 12.81 -7.71 -1.22
CA ILE A 7 12.67 -6.33 -1.70
C ILE A 7 13.46 -6.20 -3.01
N THR A 8 12.82 -6.54 -4.13
CA THR A 8 13.36 -6.42 -5.49
C THR A 8 12.65 -5.30 -6.26
N LEU A 9 13.11 -4.98 -7.47
CA LEU A 9 12.38 -4.05 -8.35
C LEU A 9 10.94 -4.54 -8.60
N ALA A 10 10.75 -5.86 -8.74
CA ALA A 10 9.42 -6.45 -8.95
C ALA A 10 8.49 -6.20 -7.76
N PHE A 11 9.02 -6.21 -6.53
CA PHE A 11 8.26 -5.86 -5.33
C PHE A 11 7.69 -4.44 -5.41
N TRP A 12 8.50 -3.46 -5.82
CA TRP A 12 8.05 -2.07 -5.92
C TRP A 12 7.01 -1.88 -7.02
N VAL A 13 7.18 -2.52 -8.17
CA VAL A 13 6.20 -2.46 -9.27
C VAL A 13 4.87 -3.08 -8.83
N MET A 14 4.90 -4.30 -8.28
CA MET A 14 3.68 -4.95 -7.77
C MET A 14 3.01 -4.12 -6.68
N LYS A 15 3.80 -3.48 -5.81
CA LYS A 15 3.26 -2.61 -4.77
C LYS A 15 2.53 -1.41 -5.35
N ILE A 16 3.13 -0.70 -6.31
CA ILE A 16 2.48 0.44 -6.97
C ILE A 16 1.19 -0.03 -7.66
N CYS A 17 1.20 -1.16 -8.36
CA CYS A 17 -0.03 -1.72 -8.95
C CYS A 17 -1.08 -2.05 -7.90
N ALA A 18 -0.68 -2.67 -6.78
CA ALA A 18 -1.60 -3.04 -5.70
C ALA A 18 -2.19 -1.82 -4.99
N THR A 19 -1.39 -0.78 -4.76
CA THR A 19 -1.89 0.46 -4.14
C THR A 19 -2.80 1.22 -5.09
N THR A 20 -2.43 1.33 -6.36
CA THR A 20 -3.28 1.97 -7.39
C THR A 20 -4.61 1.22 -7.51
N LEU A 21 -4.59 -0.12 -7.59
CA LEU A 21 -5.82 -0.93 -7.60
C LEU A 21 -6.62 -0.78 -6.31
N GLY A 22 -5.94 -0.70 -5.16
CA GLY A 22 -6.59 -0.51 -3.87
C GLY A 22 -7.42 0.78 -3.82
N GLU A 23 -6.88 1.86 -4.38
CA GLU A 23 -7.58 3.14 -4.53
C GLU A 23 -8.82 2.99 -5.41
N THR A 24 -8.62 2.53 -6.64
CA THR A 24 -9.72 2.46 -7.62
C THR A 24 -10.80 1.47 -7.21
N ALA A 25 -10.45 0.38 -6.52
CA ALA A 25 -11.40 -0.58 -5.98
C ALA A 25 -12.18 -0.03 -4.76
N GLY A 26 -11.53 0.80 -3.94
CA GLY A 26 -12.17 1.46 -2.81
C GLY A 26 -13.24 2.42 -3.30
N ASP A 27 -12.87 3.29 -4.22
CA ASP A 27 -13.76 4.22 -4.94
C ASP A 27 -14.89 3.51 -5.70
N LEU A 28 -14.58 2.38 -6.33
CA LEU A 28 -15.57 1.59 -7.04
C LEU A 28 -16.67 1.11 -6.07
N LEU A 29 -16.30 0.61 -4.89
CA LEU A 29 -17.26 0.15 -3.91
C LEU A 29 -18.02 1.33 -3.26
N SER A 30 -17.29 2.37 -2.84
CA SER A 30 -17.87 3.46 -2.07
C SER A 30 -18.68 4.44 -2.93
N MET A 31 -18.15 4.84 -4.09
CA MET A 31 -18.73 5.86 -4.96
C MET A 31 -19.51 5.26 -6.13
N THR A 32 -18.93 4.29 -6.85
CA THR A 32 -19.52 3.80 -8.11
C THR A 32 -20.70 2.86 -7.88
N LEU A 33 -20.58 1.98 -6.87
CA LEU A 33 -21.66 1.09 -6.44
C LEU A 33 -22.59 1.73 -5.40
N ASP A 34 -22.33 2.99 -5.02
CA ASP A 34 -23.13 3.79 -4.09
C ASP A 34 -23.39 3.09 -2.73
N VAL A 35 -22.44 2.27 -2.28
CA VAL A 35 -22.52 1.59 -0.97
C VAL A 35 -22.24 2.57 0.18
N GLY A 36 -21.56 3.69 -0.13
CA GLY A 36 -21.18 4.72 0.83
C GLY A 36 -19.92 4.37 1.64
N TYR A 37 -19.21 5.40 2.10
CA TYR A 37 -17.89 5.25 2.73
C TYR A 37 -17.91 4.46 4.05
N ALA A 38 -18.93 4.65 4.89
CA ALA A 38 -19.03 3.99 6.18
C ALA A 38 -19.21 2.47 6.04
N ILE A 39 -20.17 2.03 5.23
CA ILE A 39 -20.46 0.61 5.00
C ILE A 39 -19.31 -0.03 4.22
N SER A 40 -18.78 0.65 3.20
CA SER A 40 -17.62 0.17 2.44
C SER A 40 -16.40 -0.04 3.34
N SER A 41 -16.13 0.90 4.26
CA SER A 41 -15.05 0.77 5.25
C SER A 41 -15.26 -0.45 6.15
N LEU A 42 -16.47 -0.66 6.66
CA LEU A 42 -16.78 -1.82 7.50
C LEU A 42 -16.53 -3.14 6.75
N ILE A 43 -17.00 -3.24 5.50
CA ILE A 43 -16.83 -4.43 4.65
C ILE A 43 -15.35 -4.68 4.39
N LEU A 44 -14.62 -3.66 3.93
CA LEU A 44 -13.23 -3.80 3.52
C LEU A 44 -12.28 -4.03 4.70
N ILE A 45 -12.53 -3.39 5.84
CA ILE A 45 -11.81 -3.70 7.09
C ILE A 45 -12.08 -5.14 7.51
N SER A 46 -13.32 -5.64 7.39
CA SER A 46 -13.63 -7.03 7.70
C SER A 46 -12.87 -8.00 6.79
N VAL A 47 -12.82 -7.73 5.48
CA VAL A 47 -12.01 -8.49 4.52
C VAL A 47 -10.53 -8.42 4.90
N PHE A 48 -10.01 -7.24 5.18
CA PHE A 48 -8.63 -7.07 5.64
C PHE A 48 -8.33 -7.92 6.87
N LEU A 49 -9.16 -7.88 7.90
CA LEU A 49 -8.96 -8.68 9.12
C LEU A 49 -8.93 -10.19 8.85
N VAL A 50 -9.85 -10.70 8.02
CA VAL A 50 -9.86 -12.13 7.63
C VAL A 50 -8.55 -12.51 6.95
N THR A 51 -8.11 -11.67 6.02
CA THR A 51 -6.92 -11.95 5.21
C THR A 51 -5.64 -11.82 6.05
N LEU A 52 -5.61 -10.86 6.97
CA LEU A 52 -4.56 -10.66 7.94
C LEU A 52 -4.45 -11.85 8.89
N VAL A 53 -5.57 -12.36 9.41
CA VAL A 53 -5.58 -13.57 10.25
C VAL A 53 -4.99 -14.76 9.50
N GLY A 54 -5.35 -14.94 8.22
CA GLY A 54 -4.74 -15.95 7.36
C GLY A 54 -3.22 -15.80 7.25
N GLN A 55 -2.73 -14.57 7.03
CA GLN A 55 -1.30 -14.27 6.92
C GLN A 55 -0.55 -14.49 8.24
N LEU A 56 -1.13 -14.10 9.37
CA LEU A 56 -0.55 -14.31 10.70
C LEU A 56 -0.49 -15.81 11.06
N ALA A 57 -1.52 -16.58 10.65
CA ALA A 57 -1.59 -18.02 10.86
C ALA A 57 -0.63 -18.81 9.96
N SER A 58 -0.26 -18.28 8.79
CA SER A 58 0.69 -18.92 7.89
C SER A 58 2.08 -19.03 8.51
N LYS A 59 2.70 -20.20 8.43
CA LYS A 59 4.06 -20.47 8.93
C LYS A 59 5.15 -20.23 7.88
N ARG A 60 4.78 -19.95 6.63
CA ARG A 60 5.68 -19.74 5.48
C ARG A 60 5.26 -18.53 4.67
N TYR A 61 6.18 -17.97 3.89
CA TYR A 61 5.84 -16.96 2.90
C TYR A 61 4.93 -17.58 1.82
N VAL A 62 3.73 -17.01 1.67
CA VAL A 62 2.76 -17.37 0.66
C VAL A 62 2.48 -16.10 -0.17
N PRO A 63 3.03 -15.99 -1.39
CA PRO A 63 3.00 -14.75 -2.17
C PRO A 63 1.60 -14.19 -2.39
N TRP A 64 0.65 -15.05 -2.80
CA TRP A 64 -0.72 -14.62 -3.07
C TRP A 64 -1.42 -14.09 -1.82
N LEU A 65 -1.20 -14.71 -0.65
CA LEU A 65 -1.81 -14.29 0.60
C LEU A 65 -1.24 -12.95 1.06
N TYR A 66 0.07 -12.76 0.96
CA TYR A 66 0.72 -11.49 1.25
C TYR A 66 0.17 -10.34 0.39
N TRP A 67 0.12 -10.54 -0.93
CA TRP A 67 -0.39 -9.52 -1.86
C TRP A 67 -1.88 -9.26 -1.66
N LEU A 68 -2.64 -10.28 -1.27
CA LEU A 68 -4.06 -10.14 -0.95
C LEU A 68 -4.26 -9.31 0.33
N VAL A 69 -3.43 -9.48 1.37
CA VAL A 69 -3.45 -8.60 2.54
C VAL A 69 -3.06 -7.18 2.16
N ILE A 70 -2.02 -6.99 1.35
CA ILE A 70 -1.59 -5.67 0.86
C ILE A 70 -2.68 -4.98 0.04
N LEU A 71 -3.40 -5.73 -0.80
CA LEU A 71 -4.52 -5.19 -1.55
C LEU A 71 -5.69 -4.82 -0.62
N SER A 72 -6.12 -5.74 0.25
CA SER A 72 -7.25 -5.51 1.15
C SER A 72 -7.01 -4.36 2.12
N THR A 73 -5.81 -4.24 2.68
CA THR A 73 -5.45 -3.09 3.53
C THR A 73 -5.35 -1.79 2.75
N SER A 74 -4.97 -1.83 1.46
CA SER A 74 -4.95 -0.64 0.62
C SER A 74 -6.36 -0.14 0.36
N THR A 75 -7.27 -1.03 -0.05
CA THR A 75 -8.68 -0.70 -0.33
C THR A 75 -9.40 -0.23 0.94
N ALA A 76 -9.19 -0.92 2.07
CA ALA A 76 -9.74 -0.50 3.36
C ALA A 76 -9.19 0.87 3.82
N GLY A 77 -7.90 1.12 3.55
CA GLY A 77 -7.26 2.39 3.84
C GLY A 77 -7.90 3.56 3.10
N THR A 78 -8.18 3.40 1.81
CA THR A 78 -8.87 4.40 0.98
C THR A 78 -10.22 4.78 1.57
N THR A 79 -11.11 3.80 1.76
CA THR A 79 -12.47 4.09 2.22
C THR A 79 -12.49 4.65 3.64
N MET A 80 -11.53 4.27 4.48
CA MET A 80 -11.38 4.82 5.83
C MET A 80 -10.91 6.27 5.79
N SER A 81 -10.01 6.61 4.85
CA SER A 81 -9.58 7.99 4.62
C SER A 81 -10.76 8.83 4.17
N ASP A 82 -11.48 8.41 3.13
CA ASP A 82 -12.65 9.13 2.63
C ASP A 82 -13.74 9.27 3.69
N PHE A 83 -13.97 8.23 4.49
CA PHE A 83 -14.93 8.31 5.59
C PHE A 83 -14.52 9.39 6.59
N MET A 84 -13.25 9.43 6.97
CA MET A 84 -12.72 10.40 7.93
C MET A 84 -12.74 11.83 7.38
N ASP A 85 -12.33 12.01 6.13
CA ASP A 85 -12.13 13.34 5.57
C ASP A 85 -13.43 13.92 5.00
N ARG A 86 -14.25 13.09 4.33
CA ARG A 86 -15.49 13.52 3.65
C ARG A 86 -16.75 13.29 4.46
N THR A 87 -16.86 12.19 5.21
CA THR A 87 -18.09 11.89 5.98
C THR A 87 -18.06 12.46 7.39
N LEU A 88 -16.91 12.44 8.06
CA LEU A 88 -16.72 13.11 9.36
C LEU A 88 -16.32 14.59 9.22
N GLU A 89 -16.16 15.07 7.98
CA GLU A 89 -15.85 16.47 7.63
C GLU A 89 -14.58 17.01 8.32
N LEU A 90 -13.60 16.15 8.61
CA LEU A 90 -12.34 16.60 9.20
C LEU A 90 -11.47 17.39 8.20
N GLY A 91 -11.66 17.12 6.90
CA GLY A 91 -10.85 17.65 5.81
C GLY A 91 -9.46 17.01 5.71
N TYR A 92 -8.94 16.94 4.49
CA TYR A 92 -7.73 16.18 4.18
C TYR A 92 -6.47 16.65 4.90
N ALA A 93 -6.33 17.96 5.14
CA ALA A 93 -5.20 18.51 5.88
C ALA A 93 -5.16 18.00 7.33
N THR A 94 -6.30 18.09 8.03
CA THR A 94 -6.42 17.66 9.43
C THR A 94 -6.32 16.13 9.52
N GLY A 95 -7.00 15.41 8.63
CA GLY A 95 -6.94 13.96 8.56
C GLY A 95 -5.51 13.45 8.34
N SER A 96 -4.81 14.03 7.37
CA SER A 96 -3.39 13.72 7.12
C SER A 96 -2.52 13.99 8.34
N ALA A 97 -2.69 15.14 9.01
CA ALA A 97 -1.88 15.48 10.20
C ALA A 97 -2.10 14.50 11.37
N ILE A 98 -3.36 14.07 11.59
CA ILE A 98 -3.70 13.06 12.59
C ILE A 98 -3.04 11.72 12.23
N LEU A 99 -3.17 11.29 10.98
CA LEU A 99 -2.63 10.01 10.50
C LEU A 99 -1.10 9.98 10.52
N VAL A 100 -0.42 11.08 10.17
CA VAL A 100 1.04 11.21 10.34
C VAL A 100 1.41 11.05 11.81
N SER A 101 0.70 11.72 12.71
CA SER A 101 0.99 11.67 14.16
C SER A 101 0.84 10.25 14.71
N ILE A 102 -0.22 9.54 14.32
CA ILE A 102 -0.46 8.15 14.70
C ILE A 102 0.64 7.24 14.12
N LEU A 103 1.00 7.42 12.85
CA LEU A 103 2.03 6.60 12.20
C LEU A 103 3.40 6.78 12.87
N VAL A 104 3.78 8.01 13.21
CA VAL A 104 5.00 8.30 13.98
C VAL A 104 4.95 7.65 15.36
N ALA A 105 3.81 7.71 16.05
CA ALA A 105 3.65 7.04 17.34
C ALA A 105 3.78 5.51 17.23
N ILE A 106 3.23 4.89 16.19
CA ILE A 106 3.38 3.45 15.91
C ILE A 106 4.85 3.11 15.71
N PHE A 107 5.59 3.86 14.89
CA PHE A 107 7.02 3.61 14.68
C PHE A 107 7.84 3.81 15.95
N ALA A 108 7.52 4.81 16.77
CA ALA A 108 8.17 5.04 18.05
C ALA A 108 7.92 3.86 19.01
N LEU A 109 6.66 3.45 19.21
CA LEU A 109 6.29 2.32 20.04
C LEU A 109 6.93 1.01 19.54
N TRP A 110 6.96 0.82 18.22
CA TRP A 110 7.62 -0.33 17.62
C TRP A 110 9.12 -0.32 17.92
N ARG A 111 9.79 0.84 17.79
CA ARG A 111 11.21 0.99 18.12
C ARG A 111 11.51 0.71 19.60
N PHE A 112 10.61 1.10 20.51
CA PHE A 112 10.72 0.83 21.96
C PHE A 112 10.39 -0.61 22.33
N SER A 113 9.59 -1.33 21.54
CA SER A 113 9.23 -2.73 21.78
C SER A 113 10.43 -3.70 21.71
N GLY A 114 11.58 -3.24 21.21
CA GLY A 114 12.79 -4.05 21.03
C GLY A 114 12.71 -5.04 19.87
N THR A 115 11.61 -5.04 19.10
CA THR A 115 11.51 -5.85 17.87
C THR A 115 12.14 -5.12 16.68
N SER A 116 12.65 -5.89 15.72
CA SER A 116 13.34 -5.34 14.55
C SER A 116 12.37 -4.60 13.63
N LEU A 117 12.74 -3.39 13.21
CA LEU A 117 12.06 -2.63 12.15
C LEU A 117 12.37 -3.17 10.74
N SER A 118 13.34 -4.07 10.61
CA SER A 118 13.70 -4.69 9.34
C SER A 118 12.66 -5.72 8.93
N VAL A 119 12.12 -5.53 7.73
CA VAL A 119 11.15 -6.42 7.07
C VAL A 119 11.73 -7.83 6.85
N ASP A 120 13.05 -7.94 6.70
CA ASP A 120 13.71 -9.23 6.49
C ASP A 120 13.86 -10.07 7.76
N ASN A 121 13.55 -9.51 8.94
CA ASN A 121 13.75 -10.20 10.22
C ASN A 121 12.57 -10.06 11.18
N ILE A 122 11.35 -10.08 10.64
CA ILE A 122 10.13 -10.14 11.46
C ILE A 122 9.81 -11.61 11.75
N ARG A 123 10.17 -12.06 12.96
CA ARG A 123 9.99 -13.45 13.41
C ARG A 123 9.00 -13.61 14.57
N SER A 124 8.54 -12.51 15.15
CA SER A 124 7.64 -12.51 16.29
C SER A 124 6.26 -12.00 15.90
N PHE A 125 5.21 -12.59 16.50
CA PHE A 125 3.83 -12.14 16.31
C PHE A 125 3.66 -10.64 16.62
N LYS A 126 4.34 -10.15 17.68
CA LYS A 126 4.35 -8.72 18.03
C LYS A 126 4.91 -7.85 16.90
N GLY A 127 6.01 -8.28 16.27
CA GLY A 127 6.60 -7.56 15.13
C GLY A 127 5.70 -7.61 13.89
N GLU A 128 5.05 -8.75 13.63
CA GLU A 128 4.07 -8.88 12.53
C GLU A 128 2.87 -7.93 12.75
N MET A 129 2.37 -7.82 13.98
CA MET A 129 1.29 -6.88 14.31
C MET A 129 1.70 -5.42 14.07
N PHE A 130 2.87 -4.99 14.57
CA PHE A 130 3.34 -3.62 14.33
C PHE A 130 3.50 -3.32 12.84
N TYR A 131 4.01 -4.28 12.07
CA TYR A 131 4.14 -4.16 10.62
C TYR A 131 2.79 -3.93 9.94
N TRP A 132 1.79 -4.76 10.22
CA TRP A 132 0.48 -4.64 9.57
C TRP A 132 -0.32 -3.42 10.04
N ILE A 133 -0.20 -3.03 11.31
CA ILE A 133 -0.79 -1.80 11.82
C ILE A 133 -0.15 -0.58 11.16
N ALA A 134 1.19 -0.53 11.06
CA ALA A 134 1.89 0.54 10.36
C ALA A 134 1.48 0.63 8.89
N ILE A 135 1.28 -0.52 8.22
CA ILE A 135 0.78 -0.56 6.84
C ILE A 135 -0.62 0.01 6.73
N LEU A 136 -1.55 -0.39 7.61
CA LEU A 136 -2.93 0.09 7.57
C LEU A 136 -2.97 1.62 7.69
N PHE A 137 -2.32 2.19 8.71
CA PHE A 137 -2.29 3.64 8.90
C PHE A 137 -1.51 4.36 7.82
N SER A 138 -0.44 3.76 7.30
CA SER A 138 0.28 4.29 6.14
C SER A 138 -0.61 4.31 4.88
N ASN A 139 -1.51 3.33 4.73
CA ASN A 139 -2.39 3.24 3.59
C ASN A 139 -3.48 4.31 3.64
N THR A 140 -4.11 4.49 4.80
CA THR A 140 -5.06 5.57 5.05
C THR A 140 -4.39 6.93 4.89
N LEU A 141 -3.20 7.12 5.46
CA LEU A 141 -2.44 8.36 5.33
C LEU A 141 -2.13 8.67 3.86
N GLY A 142 -1.74 7.65 3.09
CA GLY A 142 -1.38 7.88 1.70
C GLY A 142 -2.56 8.31 0.84
N THR A 143 -3.77 7.81 1.09
CA THR A 143 -4.96 8.32 0.40
C THR A 143 -5.25 9.77 0.85
N ALA A 144 -5.34 10.04 2.16
CA ALA A 144 -5.59 11.39 2.69
C ALA A 144 -4.60 12.43 2.15
N LEU A 145 -3.31 12.08 2.13
CA LEU A 145 -2.25 12.96 1.65
C LEU A 145 -2.26 13.10 0.13
N GLY A 146 -2.60 12.03 -0.60
CA GLY A 146 -2.76 12.06 -2.06
C GLY A 146 -3.87 13.02 -2.47
N ASP A 147 -5.04 12.87 -1.84
CA ASP A 147 -6.21 13.73 -2.04
C ASP A 147 -5.93 15.17 -1.61
N PHE A 148 -5.28 15.38 -0.45
CA PHE A 148 -4.86 16.71 -0.01
C PHE A 148 -3.99 17.41 -1.06
N LEU A 149 -3.03 16.69 -1.64
CA LEU A 149 -2.16 17.25 -2.67
C LEU A 149 -2.92 17.53 -3.97
N ALA A 150 -3.89 16.70 -4.32
CA ALA A 150 -4.66 16.89 -5.53
C ALA A 150 -5.69 18.03 -5.42
N ASP A 151 -6.51 18.02 -4.37
CA ASP A 151 -7.70 18.86 -4.24
C ASP A 151 -7.41 20.18 -3.50
N ASP A 152 -6.65 20.13 -2.39
CA ASP A 152 -6.51 21.29 -1.50
C ASP A 152 -5.22 22.09 -1.75
N SER A 153 -4.15 21.44 -2.20
CA SER A 153 -2.84 22.11 -2.37
C SER A 153 -2.71 22.92 -3.65
N GLY A 154 -3.62 22.73 -4.61
CA GLY A 154 -3.58 23.36 -5.94
C GLY A 154 -2.59 22.71 -6.93
N LEU A 155 -1.94 21.60 -6.56
CA LEU A 155 -1.02 20.87 -7.45
C LEU A 155 -1.77 19.99 -8.47
N GLY A 156 -3.00 19.57 -8.18
CA GLY A 156 -3.73 18.59 -8.97
C GLY A 156 -3.10 17.20 -8.93
N PHE A 157 -3.74 16.21 -9.57
CA PHE A 157 -3.26 14.82 -9.56
C PHE A 157 -1.86 14.66 -10.15
N ALA A 158 -1.60 15.28 -11.30
CA ALA A 158 -0.29 15.19 -11.97
C ALA A 158 0.82 15.87 -11.16
N GLY A 159 0.55 17.05 -10.57
CA GLY A 159 1.52 17.75 -9.72
C GLY A 159 1.81 16.98 -8.43
N GLY A 160 0.78 16.40 -7.80
CA GLY A 160 0.93 15.52 -6.64
C GLY A 160 1.76 14.27 -6.95
N ALA A 161 1.45 13.58 -8.05
CA ALA A 161 2.19 12.40 -8.49
C ALA A 161 3.67 12.73 -8.81
N LEU A 162 3.94 13.87 -9.46
CA LEU A 162 5.30 14.34 -9.73
C LEU A 162 6.06 14.69 -8.45
N LEU A 163 5.42 15.39 -7.50
CA LEU A 163 6.04 15.74 -6.23
C LEU A 163 6.41 14.48 -5.44
N ILE A 164 5.48 13.54 -5.26
CA ILE A 164 5.74 12.30 -4.52
C ILE A 164 6.76 11.43 -5.25
N GLY A 165 6.66 11.32 -6.58
CA GLY A 165 7.63 10.61 -7.41
C GLY A 165 9.04 11.18 -7.27
N SER A 166 9.18 12.50 -7.21
CA SER A 166 10.47 13.15 -6.97
C SER A 166 11.03 12.85 -5.57
N LEU A 167 10.17 12.81 -4.53
CA LEU A 167 10.59 12.42 -3.18
C LEU A 167 11.06 10.97 -3.14
N ILE A 168 10.37 10.05 -3.82
CA ILE A 168 10.81 8.66 -3.96
C ILE A 168 12.17 8.60 -4.67
N ALA A 169 12.37 9.37 -5.74
CA ALA A 169 13.64 9.44 -6.45
C ALA A 169 14.77 9.97 -5.54
N VAL A 170 14.50 10.96 -4.69
CA VAL A 170 15.44 11.44 -3.67
C VAL A 170 15.77 10.34 -2.66
N VAL A 171 14.80 9.57 -2.19
CA VAL A 171 15.04 8.44 -1.28
C VAL A 171 15.92 7.37 -1.93
N VAL A 172 15.70 7.08 -3.21
CA VAL A 172 16.54 6.16 -4.00
C VAL A 172 17.97 6.72 -4.15
N MET A 173 18.12 8.02 -4.45
CA MET A 173 19.45 8.65 -4.49
C MET A 173 20.14 8.57 -3.13
N LEU A 174 19.46 8.89 -2.04
CA LEU A 174 20.01 8.77 -0.70
C LEU A 174 20.45 7.33 -0.39
N HIS A 175 19.73 6.32 -0.86
CA HIS A 175 20.10 4.92 -0.70
C HIS A 175 21.44 4.58 -1.37
N TYR A 176 21.70 5.11 -2.57
CA TYR A 176 22.95 4.83 -3.29
C TYR A 176 24.12 5.74 -2.89
N PHE A 177 23.85 6.97 -2.48
CA PHE A 177 24.88 7.98 -2.21
C PHE A 177 25.20 8.19 -0.73
N THR A 178 24.43 7.64 0.21
CA THR A 178 24.64 7.85 1.64
C THR A 178 24.72 6.53 2.42
N LYS A 179 25.24 6.61 3.65
CA LYS A 179 25.27 5.49 4.62
C LYS A 179 24.05 5.51 5.57
N LEU A 180 22.96 6.15 5.16
CA LEU A 180 21.72 6.16 5.94
C LEU A 180 21.17 4.74 6.11
N SER A 181 20.42 4.53 7.19
CA SER A 181 19.83 3.22 7.48
C SER A 181 18.90 2.77 6.34
N SER A 182 19.22 1.65 5.69
CA SER A 182 18.38 1.05 4.65
C SER A 182 16.97 0.75 5.13
N VAL A 183 16.81 0.44 6.43
CA VAL A 183 15.49 0.22 7.05
C VAL A 183 14.67 1.51 7.07
N LEU A 184 15.29 2.64 7.41
CA LEU A 184 14.61 3.94 7.44
C LEU A 184 14.22 4.37 6.03
N LEU A 185 15.16 4.32 5.08
CA LEU A 185 14.89 4.66 3.69
C LEU A 185 13.81 3.77 3.07
N PHE A 186 13.81 2.47 3.41
CA PHE A 186 12.75 1.55 3.03
C PHE A 186 11.39 2.03 3.54
N TRP A 187 11.25 2.36 4.83
CA TRP A 187 9.97 2.78 5.38
C TRP A 187 9.49 4.10 4.79
N VAL A 188 10.39 5.05 4.54
CA VAL A 188 10.04 6.31 3.87
C VAL A 188 9.54 6.04 2.45
N ALA A 189 10.28 5.27 1.63
CA ALA A 189 9.83 4.88 0.30
C ALA A 189 8.50 4.09 0.36
N PHE A 190 8.38 3.20 1.34
CA PHE A 190 7.18 2.40 1.54
C PHE A 190 5.97 3.29 1.84
N VAL A 191 6.08 4.26 2.72
CA VAL A 191 4.98 5.17 3.02
C VAL A 191 4.65 6.04 1.80
N LEU A 192 5.66 6.59 1.11
CA LEU A 192 5.48 7.47 -0.06
C LEU A 192 4.89 6.78 -1.30
N THR A 193 5.13 5.49 -1.49
CA THR A 193 4.52 4.74 -2.61
C THR A 193 2.99 4.62 -2.53
N ARG A 194 2.39 4.80 -1.35
CA ARG A 194 0.92 4.83 -1.22
C ARG A 194 0.31 6.10 -1.82
N PRO A 195 0.64 7.33 -1.37
CA PRO A 195 0.07 8.54 -1.94
C PRO A 195 0.42 8.66 -3.44
N PHE A 196 1.58 8.13 -3.86
CA PHE A 196 1.89 8.01 -5.29
C PHE A 196 0.88 7.11 -6.04
N GLY A 197 0.57 5.93 -5.50
CA GLY A 197 -0.43 5.04 -6.10
C GLY A 197 -1.84 5.60 -6.07
N ALA A 198 -2.22 6.31 -4.99
CA ALA A 198 -3.53 6.96 -4.88
C ALA A 198 -3.68 8.07 -5.94
N THR A 199 -2.74 9.03 -5.97
CA THR A 199 -2.73 10.11 -6.97
C THR A 199 -2.71 9.58 -8.41
N LEU A 200 -1.98 8.50 -8.70
CA LEU A 200 -2.04 7.84 -10.01
C LEU A 200 -3.39 7.17 -10.29
N GLY A 201 -3.98 6.51 -9.29
CA GLY A 201 -5.30 5.88 -9.41
C GLY A 201 -6.36 6.91 -9.74
N ASP A 202 -6.39 8.01 -8.99
CA ASP A 202 -7.32 9.12 -9.24
C ASP A 202 -7.06 9.84 -10.56
N MET A 203 -5.79 10.02 -10.93
CA MET A 203 -5.45 10.54 -12.25
C MET A 203 -6.03 9.67 -13.38
N LEU A 204 -6.11 8.35 -13.20
CA LEU A 204 -6.70 7.45 -14.19
C LEU A 204 -8.23 7.50 -14.17
N THR A 205 -8.85 7.58 -12.99
CA THR A 205 -10.30 7.37 -12.83
C THR A 205 -11.15 8.64 -12.83
N LYS A 206 -10.65 9.75 -12.28
CA LYS A 206 -11.43 10.99 -12.12
C LYS A 206 -11.60 11.73 -13.45
N SER A 207 -12.59 12.62 -13.51
CA SER A 207 -12.93 13.38 -14.72
C SER A 207 -11.84 14.38 -15.11
N HIS A 208 -11.84 14.78 -16.39
CA HIS A 208 -10.95 15.81 -16.93
C HIS A 208 -11.06 17.15 -16.20
N GLU A 209 -12.26 17.52 -15.72
CA GLU A 209 -12.48 18.77 -14.96
C GLU A 209 -11.75 18.79 -13.62
N LYS A 210 -11.51 17.60 -13.02
CA LYS A 210 -10.70 17.45 -11.80
C LYS A 210 -9.22 17.17 -12.11
N GLY A 211 -8.82 17.13 -13.38
CA GLY A 211 -7.45 16.85 -13.80
C GLY A 211 -7.11 15.36 -13.97
N GLY A 212 -8.12 14.48 -14.05
CA GLY A 212 -7.96 13.06 -14.38
C GLY A 212 -8.16 12.75 -15.88
N LEU A 213 -7.94 11.48 -16.27
CA LEU A 213 -8.05 10.98 -17.64
C LEU A 213 -9.42 10.38 -17.98
N ASP A 214 -10.32 10.30 -17.00
CA ASP A 214 -11.70 9.86 -17.18
C ASP A 214 -11.85 8.45 -17.78
N PHE A 215 -10.91 7.54 -17.46
CA PHE A 215 -11.05 6.13 -17.85
C PHE A 215 -12.11 5.38 -17.03
N GLY A 216 -12.65 6.02 -15.99
CA GLY A 216 -13.62 5.45 -15.07
C GLY A 216 -13.02 4.44 -14.11
N THR A 217 -13.75 4.19 -13.02
CA THR A 217 -13.33 3.29 -11.93
C THR A 217 -13.37 1.82 -12.33
N ILE A 218 -14.39 1.40 -13.09
CA ILE A 218 -14.61 0.00 -13.49
C ILE A 218 -13.51 -0.47 -14.45
N GLY A 219 -13.25 0.29 -15.52
CA GLY A 219 -12.24 -0.05 -16.53
C GLY A 219 -10.83 -0.07 -15.95
N SER A 220 -10.47 1.00 -15.23
CA SER A 220 -9.16 1.13 -14.57
C SER A 220 -8.91 0.01 -13.55
N SER A 221 -9.89 -0.29 -12.69
CA SER A 221 -9.77 -1.36 -11.71
C SER A 221 -9.61 -2.73 -12.36
N ALA A 222 -10.36 -3.03 -13.43
CA ALA A 222 -10.28 -4.32 -14.13
C ALA A 222 -8.90 -4.54 -14.77
N ILE A 223 -8.33 -3.50 -15.41
CA ILE A 223 -7.01 -3.56 -16.03
C ILE A 223 -5.92 -3.73 -14.95
N LEU A 224 -5.97 -2.91 -13.90
CA LEU A 224 -5.01 -2.99 -12.79
C LEU A 224 -5.08 -4.33 -12.07
N ALA A 225 -6.28 -4.87 -11.87
CA ALA A 225 -6.48 -6.22 -11.33
C ALA A 225 -5.88 -7.29 -12.24
N GLY A 226 -6.11 -7.22 -13.56
CA GLY A 226 -5.51 -8.14 -14.53
C GLY A 226 -3.98 -8.12 -14.50
N ILE A 227 -3.38 -6.93 -14.45
CA ILE A 227 -1.92 -6.75 -14.34
C ILE A 227 -1.41 -7.34 -13.03
N LEU A 228 -2.07 -7.04 -11.90
CA LEU A 228 -1.65 -7.54 -10.59
C LEU A 228 -1.72 -9.08 -10.53
N VAL A 229 -2.81 -9.68 -11.02
CA VAL A 229 -2.96 -11.14 -11.08
C VAL A 229 -1.87 -11.76 -11.95
N ALA A 230 -1.59 -11.19 -13.12
CA ALA A 230 -0.54 -11.68 -14.01
C ALA A 230 0.84 -11.64 -13.33
N LEU A 231 1.19 -10.53 -12.66
CA LEU A 231 2.44 -10.38 -11.93
C LEU A 231 2.55 -11.39 -10.77
N VAL A 232 1.48 -11.57 -10.00
CA VAL A 232 1.44 -12.54 -8.89
C VAL A 232 1.62 -13.97 -9.40
N VAL A 233 0.99 -14.33 -10.52
CA VAL A 233 1.16 -15.64 -11.16
C VAL A 233 2.60 -15.84 -11.62
N VAL A 234 3.19 -14.85 -12.31
CA VAL A 234 4.58 -14.93 -12.78
C VAL A 234 5.55 -15.12 -11.62
N VAL A 235 5.39 -14.35 -10.54
CA VAL A 235 6.23 -14.47 -9.34
C VAL A 235 6.05 -15.83 -8.66
N SER A 236 4.81 -16.30 -8.53
CA SER A 236 4.52 -17.61 -7.93
C SER A 236 5.11 -18.77 -8.73
N VAL A 237 5.05 -18.70 -10.06
CA VAL A 237 5.64 -19.70 -10.96
C VAL A 237 7.17 -19.68 -10.89
N ARG A 238 7.78 -18.48 -10.88
CA ARG A 238 9.24 -18.35 -10.75
C ARG A 238 9.75 -18.90 -9.42
N GLN A 239 9.09 -18.55 -8.30
CA GLN A 239 9.45 -19.07 -6.99
C GLN A 239 9.35 -20.59 -6.92
N LYS A 240 8.27 -21.18 -7.49
CA LYS A 240 8.11 -22.64 -7.53
C LYS A 240 9.20 -23.33 -8.36
N ARG A 241 9.67 -22.68 -9.43
CA ARG A 241 10.76 -23.18 -10.29
C ARG A 241 12.12 -23.11 -9.59
N GLU A 242 12.41 -22.01 -8.90
CA GLU A 242 13.62 -21.87 -8.08
C GLU A 242 13.68 -22.89 -6.93
N GLU A 243 12.53 -23.16 -6.29
CA GLU A 243 12.41 -24.21 -5.26
C GLU A 243 12.65 -25.62 -5.84
N GLN A 244 12.21 -25.89 -7.08
CA GLN A 244 12.42 -27.18 -7.76
C GLN A 244 13.87 -27.35 -8.23
N ASP A 245 14.47 -26.31 -8.82
CA ASP A 245 15.85 -26.36 -9.31
C ASP A 245 16.85 -26.46 -8.14
N GLY A 246 16.59 -25.77 -7.02
CA GLY A 246 17.40 -25.89 -5.80
C GLY A 246 17.29 -27.28 -5.13
N ALA A 247 16.12 -27.90 -5.18
CA ALA A 247 15.93 -29.26 -4.68
C ALA A 247 16.64 -30.31 -5.56
N ALA A 248 16.68 -30.10 -6.88
CA ALA A 248 17.38 -30.97 -7.81
C ALA A 248 18.92 -30.95 -7.59
N VAL A 249 19.51 -29.76 -7.40
CA VAL A 249 20.95 -29.59 -7.13
C VAL A 249 21.39 -30.20 -5.79
N LEU A 250 20.53 -30.21 -4.78
CA LEU A 250 20.83 -30.85 -3.49
C LEU A 250 20.68 -32.38 -3.52
N SER A 251 20.07 -32.93 -4.57
CA SER A 251 19.88 -34.37 -4.77
C SER A 251 20.88 -35.03 -5.72
N SER A 252 21.74 -34.23 -6.35
CA SER A 252 22.84 -34.65 -7.25
C SER A 252 24.19 -34.57 -6.55
#